data_AF-A0A2V2YQN9-F1
#
_entry.id   AF-A0A2V2YQN9-F1
#
_cell.length_a   1.000
_cell.length_b   1.000
_cell.length_c   1.000
_cell.angle_alpha   90.00
_cell.angle_beta   90.00
_cell.angle_gamma   90.00
#
_symmetry.space_group_name_H-M   'P 1'
#
loop_
_entity.id
_entity.type
_entity.pdbx_description
1 polymer ?
#
loop_
_entity_poly.entity_id
_entity_poly.type
_entity_poly.pdbx_seq_one_letter_code
_entity_poly.pdbx_strand_id
1 'polypeptide(L)' 'MSEQEGKPILPPLFSVLTSREAAEEWGLSDNTVTQWCNRGKFLPNEARKSGKVWLVTLEGMMRITGREAVRK' A
#
# COMPACT_ATOMS: atom_id res chain seq x y z
N MET A 1 -6.46 -12.13 -28.80
CA MET A 1 -7.09 -12.33 -27.49
C MET A 1 -5.94 -12.50 -26.53
N SER A 2 -5.46 -11.42 -25.93
CA SER A 2 -4.28 -11.50 -25.09
C SER A 2 -4.72 -11.95 -23.70
N GLU A 3 -4.35 -13.18 -23.33
CA GLU A 3 -4.39 -13.68 -21.97
C GLU A 3 -3.83 -12.61 -21.02
N GLN A 4 -4.71 -12.00 -20.22
CA GLN A 4 -4.27 -11.29 -19.04
C GLN A 4 -3.99 -12.36 -18.00
N GLU A 5 -2.72 -12.74 -17.87
CA GLU A 5 -2.26 -13.62 -16.81
C GLU A 5 -2.74 -13.10 -15.45
N GLY A 6 -3.30 -14.01 -14.67
CA GLY A 6 -4.05 -13.71 -13.46
C GLY A 6 -3.18 -13.06 -12.40
N LYS A 7 -3.23 -11.73 -12.32
CA LYS A 7 -2.88 -11.03 -11.10
C LYS A 7 -3.90 -11.45 -10.04
N PRO A 8 -3.49 -11.95 -8.87
CA PRO A 8 -4.44 -12.29 -7.81
C PRO A 8 -5.22 -11.02 -7.46
N ILE A 9 -6.49 -10.99 -7.87
CA ILE A 9 -7.38 -9.86 -7.60
C ILE A 9 -7.74 -9.98 -6.12
N LEU A 10 -6.95 -9.35 -5.27
CA LEU A 10 -7.38 -9.14 -3.90
C LEU A 10 -8.68 -8.33 -3.95
N PRO A 11 -9.70 -8.71 -3.15
CA PRO A 11 -10.92 -7.93 -3.11
C PRO A 11 -10.60 -6.47 -2.80
N PRO A 12 -11.31 -5.48 -3.39
CA PRO A 12 -10.97 -4.06 -3.24
C PRO A 12 -10.87 -3.56 -1.79
N LEU A 13 -11.56 -4.24 -0.87
CA LEU A 13 -11.49 -3.95 0.56
C LEU A 13 -10.11 -4.31 1.17
N PHE A 14 -9.48 -5.37 0.69
CA PHE A 14 -8.19 -5.88 1.18
C PHE A 14 -6.99 -5.45 0.32
N SER A 15 -7.22 -4.69 -0.76
CA SER A 15 -6.15 -4.12 -1.57
C SER A 15 -5.63 -2.78 -1.02
N VAL A 16 -6.31 -2.24 -0.02
CA VAL A 16 -5.95 -1.00 0.68
C VAL A 16 -5.68 -1.27 2.15
N LEU A 17 -4.67 -0.59 2.69
CA LEU A 17 -4.28 -0.65 4.09
C LEU A 17 -4.18 0.77 4.63
N THR A 18 -4.39 0.91 5.93
CA THR A 18 -3.97 2.11 6.64
C THR A 18 -2.45 2.20 6.68
N SER A 19 -1.91 3.40 6.86
CA SER A 19 -0.47 3.62 7.00
C SER A 19 0.14 2.82 8.15
N ARG A 20 -0.64 2.53 9.19
CA ARG A 20 -0.22 1.71 10.34
C ARG A 20 -0.16 0.23 9.98
N GLU A 21 -1.23 -0.33 9.42
CA GLU A 21 -1.26 -1.73 8.97
C GLU A 21 -0.12 -1.98 7.96
N ALA A 22 0.08 -1.06 7.01
CA ALA A 22 1.18 -1.15 6.06
C ALA A 22 2.57 -1.05 6.73
N ALA A 23 2.71 -0.32 7.84
CA ALA A 23 3.97 -0.28 8.57
C ALA A 23 4.23 -1.62 9.29
N GLU A 24 3.20 -2.18 9.93
CA GLU A 24 3.26 -3.48 10.61
C GLU A 24 3.59 -4.62 9.63
N GLU A 25 2.89 -4.68 8.50
CA GLU A 25 3.07 -5.69 7.44
C GLU A 25 4.47 -5.70 6.80
N TRP A 26 5.13 -4.53 6.72
CA TRP A 26 6.47 -4.40 6.14
C TRP A 26 7.59 -4.26 7.19
N GLY A 27 7.26 -4.36 8.48
CA GLY A 27 8.20 -4.17 9.60
C GLY A 27 8.85 -2.78 9.61
N LEU A 28 8.10 -1.75 9.21
CA LEU A 28 8.53 -0.35 9.20
C LEU A 28 8.11 0.34 10.50
N SER A 29 8.74 1.47 10.83
CA SER A 29 8.26 2.31 11.93
C SER A 29 6.92 2.99 11.57
N ASP A 30 6.07 3.20 12.58
CA ASP A 30 4.69 3.71 12.47
C ASP A 30 4.56 4.97 11.58
N ASN A 31 5.58 5.84 11.60
CA ASN A 31 5.56 7.10 10.86
C ASN A 31 6.17 7.00 9.46
N THR A 32 6.84 5.91 9.10
CA THR A 32 7.54 5.79 7.81
C THR A 32 6.57 5.93 6.63
N VAL A 33 5.47 5.16 6.64
CA VAL A 33 4.48 5.18 5.56
C VAL A 33 3.80 6.55 5.46
N THR A 34 3.44 7.14 6.62
CA THR A 34 2.89 8.50 6.69
C THR A 34 3.84 9.54 6.10
N GLN A 35 5.14 9.45 6.39
CA GLN A 35 6.14 10.34 5.81
C GLN A 35 6.27 10.15 4.30
N TRP A 36 6.19 8.93 3.78
CA TRP A 36 6.19 8.68 2.34
C TRP A 36 4.97 9.28 1.65
N CYS A 37 3.79 9.19 2.26
CA CYS A 37 2.59 9.86 1.77
C CYS A 37 2.77 11.38 1.74
N ASN A 38 3.25 11.98 2.82
CA ASN A 38 3.46 13.43 2.89
C ASN A 38 4.55 13.93 1.93
N ARG A 39 5.55 13.09 1.62
CA ARG A 39 6.63 13.40 0.66
C ARG A 39 6.24 13.12 -0.79
N GLY A 40 5.03 12.60 -1.06
CA GLY A 40 4.58 12.30 -2.43
C GLY A 40 5.33 11.13 -3.08
N LYS A 41 5.79 10.15 -2.29
CA LYS A 41 6.49 8.96 -2.82
C LYS A 41 5.53 7.98 -3.52
N PHE A 42 4.26 8.01 -3.11
CA PHE A 42 3.17 7.26 -3.74
C PHE A 42 2.61 8.02 -4.95
N LEU A 43 2.12 7.28 -5.94
CA LEU A 43 1.38 7.86 -7.05
C LEU A 43 0.00 8.36 -6.58
N PRO A 44 -0.66 9.28 -7.31
CA PRO A 44 -1.94 9.85 -6.91
C PRO A 44 -3.08 8.83 -6.70
N ASN A 45 -3.00 7.67 -7.35
CA ASN A 45 -3.96 6.56 -7.22
C ASN A 45 -3.54 5.51 -6.18
N GLU A 46 -2.35 5.61 -5.61
CA GLU A 46 -1.80 4.62 -4.68
C GLU A 46 -1.93 5.01 -3.21
N ALA A 47 -2.10 6.30 -2.92
CA ALA A 47 -2.28 6.79 -1.56
C ALA A 47 -3.29 7.93 -1.50
N ARG A 48 -4.12 7.94 -0.46
CA ARG A 48 -5.04 9.04 -0.17
C ARG A 48 -5.18 9.27 1.32
N LYS A 49 -5.54 10.49 1.71
CA LYS A 49 -5.84 10.82 3.10
C LYS A 49 -7.34 10.66 3.36
N SER A 50 -7.70 9.83 4.34
CA SER A 50 -9.06 9.61 4.81
C SER A 50 -9.20 10.16 6.22
N GLY A 51 -9.66 11.41 6.31
CA GLY A 51 -9.71 12.14 7.58
C GLY A 51 -8.32 12.32 8.20
N LYS A 52 -8.09 11.68 9.35
CA LYS A 52 -6.79 11.72 10.07
C LYS A 52 -5.81 10.62 9.65
N VAL A 53 -6.27 9.62 8.88
CA VAL A 53 -5.50 8.42 8.55
C VAL A 53 -5.10 8.44 7.07
N TRP A 54 -3.89 7.96 6.77
CA TRP A 54 -3.47 7.70 5.40
C TRP A 54 -3.85 6.28 4.99
N LEU A 55 -4.41 6.16 3.80
CA LEU A 55 -4.67 4.87 3.14
C LEU A 55 -3.68 4.71 2.01
N VAL A 56 -3.11 3.52 1.90
CA VAL A 56 -2.16 3.15 0.85
C VAL A 56 -2.60 1.84 0.21
N THR A 57 -2.32 1.67 -1.07
CA THR A 57 -2.55 0.42 -1.79
C THR A 57 -1.40 -0.55 -1.51
N LEU A 58 -1.70 -1.85 -1.49
CA LEU A 58 -0.67 -2.89 -1.46
C LEU A 58 0.29 -2.76 -2.63
N GLU A 59 -0.24 -2.44 -3.82
CA GLU A 59 0.57 -2.24 -5.04
C GLU A 59 1.57 -1.10 -4.87
N GLY A 60 1.14 0.05 -4.32
CA GLY A 60 2.03 1.16 -4.04
C GLY A 60 3.10 0.81 -3.01
N MET A 61 2.74 0.06 -1.96
CA MET A 61 3.70 -0.44 -0.97
C MET A 61 4.72 -1.40 -1.58
N MET A 62 4.28 -2.36 -2.40
CA MET A 62 5.18 -3.28 -3.10
C MET A 62 6.10 -2.54 -4.08
N ARG A 63 5.60 -1.55 -4.82
CA ARG A 63 6.41 -0.71 -5.74
C ARG A 63 7.48 0.09 -5.01
N ILE A 64 7.13 0.70 -3.87
CA ILE A 64 8.04 1.55 -3.11
C ILE A 64 9.09 0.74 -2.35
N THR A 65 8.68 -0.39 -1.77
CA THR A 65 9.54 -1.20 -0.90
C THR A 65 10.30 -2.28 -1.66
N GLY A 66 9.83 -2.66 -2.85
CA GLY A 66 10.34 -3.81 -3.61
C GLY A 66 10.09 -5.15 -2.92
N ARG A 67 9.24 -5.20 -1.89
CA ARG A 67 8.96 -6.39 -1.07
C ARG A 67 7.48 -6.69 -1.06
N GLU A 68 7.14 -7.97 -1.09
CA GLU A 68 5.76 -8.44 -0.90
C GLU A 68 5.32 -8.29 0.57
N ALA A 69 4.01 -8.15 0.80
CA ALA A 69 3.45 -8.02 2.14
C ALA A 69 3.64 -9.32 2.93
N VAL A 70 4.06 -9.22 4.19
CA VAL A 70 4.20 -10.38 5.08
C VAL A 70 2.86 -10.66 5.75
N ARG A 71 1.87 -11.07 4.96
CA ARG A 71 0.56 -11.47 5.50
C ARG A 71 0.70 -12.79 6.25
N LYS A 72 0.40 -12.78 7.55
CA LYS A 72 0.28 -13.99 8.37
C LYS A 72 -1.13 -14.55 8.37
#